data_AF-H2BTJ4-F1
#
_entry.id   AF-H2BTJ4-F1
#
_cell.length_a   1.000
_cell.length_b   1.000
_cell.length_c   1.000
_cell.angle_alpha   90.00
_cell.angle_beta   90.00
_cell.angle_gamma   90.00
#
_symmetry.space_group_name_H-M   'P 1'
#
loop_
_entity.id
_entity.type
_entity.pdbx_description
1 polymer ?
#
loop_
_entity_poly.entity_id
_entity_poly.type
_entity_poly.pdbx_seq_one_letter_code
_entity_poly.pdbx_strand_id
1 'polypeptide(L)'
;MKHLVICSLVLLFISCSQTKNLSPAETATIVAKSFFTKDEPVLKKHTTAEGYSSLITVQNMMPDSDKVIEVEILDEAIDKEIAWVKYKTTYDGKPGVFKLVKDNGQWMVTSKGPRERGPF
;
A
#
# COMPACT_ATOMS: atom_id res chain seq x y z
N MET A 1 -18.90 -55.97 23.33
CA MET A 1 -19.68 -55.33 22.25
C MET A 1 -20.57 -54.27 22.92
N LYS A 2 -20.52 -52.96 22.68
CA LYS A 2 -20.10 -52.16 21.52
C LYS A 2 -19.52 -50.80 21.99
N HIS A 3 -18.81 -50.16 21.07
CA HIS A 3 -17.75 -49.16 21.23
C HIS A 3 -18.14 -47.78 21.80
N LEU A 4 -17.21 -47.22 22.60
CA LEU A 4 -16.96 -45.78 22.77
C LEU A 4 -16.49 -45.18 21.46
N VAL A 5 -17.08 -44.08 20.99
CA VAL A 5 -16.35 -43.05 20.22
C VAL A 5 -16.96 -41.67 20.51
N ILE A 6 -16.26 -40.92 21.35
CA ILE A 6 -16.38 -39.46 21.48
C ILE A 6 -15.74 -38.88 20.21
N CYS A 7 -16.55 -38.45 19.24
CA CYS A 7 -16.07 -37.61 18.14
C CYS A 7 -16.18 -36.13 18.54
N SER A 8 -15.43 -35.74 19.57
CA SER A 8 -15.07 -34.34 19.79
C SER A 8 -13.68 -34.15 19.18
N LEU A 9 -13.63 -33.96 17.87
CA LEU A 9 -12.40 -33.59 17.17
C LEU A 9 -12.69 -32.40 16.28
N VAL A 10 -12.46 -31.23 16.86
CA VAL A 10 -11.75 -30.11 16.24
C VAL A 10 -11.93 -30.00 14.72
N LEU A 11 -12.89 -29.20 14.31
CA LEU A 11 -12.71 -28.35 13.15
C LEU A 11 -12.90 -26.92 13.63
N LEU A 12 -11.87 -26.43 14.31
CA LEU A 12 -11.54 -25.02 14.32
C LEU A 12 -11.47 -24.61 12.84
N PHE A 13 -12.58 -24.11 12.31
CA PHE A 13 -12.54 -23.23 11.16
C PHE A 13 -11.81 -21.99 11.66
N ILE A 14 -10.48 -22.06 11.63
CA ILE A 14 -9.62 -20.89 11.69
C ILE A 14 -10.07 -20.09 10.49
N SER A 15 -10.96 -19.13 10.74
CA SER A 15 -11.39 -18.14 9.77
C SER A 15 -10.12 -17.56 9.19
N CYS A 16 -9.78 -18.00 7.98
CA CYS A 16 -8.76 -17.36 7.16
C CYS A 16 -9.37 -16.03 6.71
N SER A 17 -9.55 -15.10 7.64
CA SER A 17 -9.50 -13.67 7.34
C SER A 17 -8.04 -13.37 7.00
N GLN A 18 -7.56 -13.94 5.88
CA GLN A 18 -6.29 -13.53 5.30
C GLN A 18 -6.48 -12.07 4.91
N THR A 19 -6.05 -11.17 5.78
CA THR A 19 -5.60 -9.85 5.34
C THR A 19 -4.53 -10.14 4.29
N LYS A 20 -4.90 -10.03 3.01
CA LYS A 20 -3.94 -10.18 1.92
C LYS A 20 -2.88 -9.11 2.12
N ASN A 21 -1.71 -9.53 2.57
CA ASN A 21 -0.56 -8.64 2.69
C ASN A 21 -0.10 -8.31 1.27
N LEU A 22 -0.44 -7.12 0.82
CA LEU A 22 0.01 -6.58 -0.47
C LEU A 22 1.53 -6.43 -0.44
N SER A 23 2.18 -6.67 -1.58
CA SER A 23 3.58 -6.28 -1.79
C SER A 23 3.76 -4.75 -1.80
N PRO A 24 4.99 -4.23 -1.65
CA PRO A 24 5.20 -2.79 -1.72
C PRO A 24 4.78 -2.19 -3.07
N ALA A 25 5.13 -2.85 -4.19
CA ALA A 25 4.69 -2.46 -5.53
C ALA A 25 3.15 -2.41 -5.69
N GLU A 26 2.42 -3.38 -5.15
CA GLU A 26 0.95 -3.38 -5.16
C GLU A 26 0.38 -2.24 -4.32
N THR A 27 0.89 -2.03 -3.10
CA THR A 27 0.49 -0.90 -2.26
C THR A 27 0.79 0.44 -2.94
N ALA A 28 1.98 0.60 -3.52
CA ALA A 28 2.38 1.80 -4.25
C ALA A 28 1.44 2.08 -5.44
N THR A 29 1.04 1.04 -6.17
CA THR A 29 0.07 1.14 -7.26
C THR A 29 -1.29 1.65 -6.76
N ILE A 30 -1.78 1.10 -5.65
CA ILE A 30 -3.05 1.53 -5.04
C ILE A 30 -2.97 2.99 -4.60
N VAL A 31 -1.90 3.37 -3.90
CA VAL A 31 -1.71 4.75 -3.41
C VAL A 31 -1.55 5.75 -4.56
N ALA A 32 -0.79 5.43 -5.60
CA ALA A 32 -0.66 6.30 -6.76
C ALA A 32 -2.03 6.51 -7.44
N LYS A 33 -2.80 5.44 -7.66
CA LYS A 33 -4.14 5.54 -8.25
C LYS A 33 -5.05 6.40 -7.39
N SER A 34 -5.20 6.07 -6.10
CA SER A 34 -6.09 6.81 -5.20
C SER A 34 -5.68 8.27 -5.03
N PHE A 35 -4.38 8.56 -5.08
CA PHE A 35 -3.87 9.93 -5.08
C PHE A 35 -4.36 10.73 -6.30
N PHE A 36 -4.20 10.20 -7.52
CA PHE A 36 -4.58 10.95 -8.72
C PHE A 36 -6.09 10.93 -9.00
N THR A 37 -6.83 9.93 -8.49
CA THR A 37 -8.30 9.84 -8.62
C THR A 37 -9.05 10.45 -7.44
N LYS A 38 -8.35 11.08 -6.49
CA LYS A 38 -8.93 11.66 -5.26
C LYS A 38 -9.79 10.69 -4.42
N ASP A 39 -9.42 9.41 -4.39
CA ASP A 39 -10.05 8.41 -3.53
C ASP A 39 -9.42 8.45 -2.13
N GLU A 40 -9.86 9.40 -1.30
CA GLU A 40 -9.34 9.62 0.04
C GLU A 40 -9.47 8.40 0.98
N PRO A 41 -10.59 7.65 1.00
CA PRO A 41 -10.70 6.44 1.82
C PRO A 41 -9.63 5.38 1.50
N VAL A 42 -9.38 5.12 0.21
CA VAL A 42 -8.34 4.18 -0.21
C VAL A 42 -6.96 4.74 0.07
N LEU A 43 -6.73 6.03 -0.21
CA LEU A 43 -5.47 6.70 0.12
C LEU A 43 -5.13 6.53 1.60
N LYS A 44 -6.05 6.87 2.50
CA LYS A 44 -5.87 6.75 3.96
C LYS A 44 -5.59 5.34 4.42
N LYS A 45 -6.27 4.34 3.84
CA LYS A 45 -6.12 2.92 4.21
C LYS A 45 -4.72 2.37 3.90
N HIS A 46 -4.04 2.90 2.88
CA HIS A 46 -2.78 2.37 2.37
C HIS A 46 -1.57 3.27 2.69
N THR A 47 -1.76 4.27 3.54
CA THR A 47 -0.71 5.20 3.99
C THR A 47 -0.64 5.25 5.51
N THR A 48 0.54 5.52 6.07
CA THR A 48 0.65 5.95 7.47
C THR A 48 -0.07 7.29 7.66
N ALA A 49 -0.37 7.68 8.91
CA ALA A 49 -0.99 8.98 9.18
C ALA A 49 -0.15 10.16 8.63
N GLU A 50 1.17 10.06 8.75
CA GLU A 50 2.11 11.08 8.24
C GLU A 50 2.16 11.09 6.70
N GLY A 51 2.18 9.90 6.08
CA GLY A 51 2.09 9.74 4.63
C GLY A 51 0.79 10.34 4.08
N TYR A 52 -0.35 10.05 4.71
CA TYR A 52 -1.65 10.58 4.34
C TYR A 52 -1.67 12.11 4.37
N SER A 53 -1.25 12.71 5.48
CA SER A 53 -1.22 14.17 5.66
C SER A 53 -0.36 14.88 4.60
N SER A 54 0.77 14.25 4.24
CA SER A 54 1.66 14.78 3.21
C SER A 54 1.02 14.71 1.83
N LEU A 55 0.43 13.57 1.48
CA LEU A 55 -0.19 13.34 0.18
C LEU A 55 -1.46 14.18 0.00
N ILE A 56 -2.36 14.23 0.99
CA ILE A 56 -3.63 14.97 0.87
C ILE A 56 -3.39 16.47 0.66
N THR A 57 -2.34 17.03 1.28
CA THR A 57 -1.95 18.43 1.10
C THR A 57 -1.61 18.72 -0.37
N VAL A 58 -0.84 17.83 -1.01
CA VAL A 58 -0.50 17.96 -2.43
C VAL A 58 -1.72 17.72 -3.31
N GLN A 59 -2.49 16.67 -3.04
CA GLN A 59 -3.69 16.31 -3.79
C GLN A 59 -4.72 17.46 -3.84
N ASN A 60 -4.91 18.17 -2.73
CA ASN A 60 -5.84 19.31 -2.64
C ASN A 60 -5.43 20.53 -3.47
N MET A 61 -4.15 20.64 -3.84
CA MET A 61 -3.65 21.68 -4.74
C MET A 61 -3.78 21.28 -6.22
N MET A 62 -4.14 20.03 -6.51
CA MET A 62 -4.26 19.54 -7.87
C MET A 62 -5.66 19.77 -8.44
N PRO A 63 -5.78 20.16 -9.72
CA PRO A 63 -7.06 20.24 -10.39
C PRO A 63 -7.68 18.85 -10.50
N ASP A 64 -9.01 18.82 -10.61
CA ASP A 64 -9.72 17.58 -10.94
C ASP A 64 -9.30 17.09 -12.34
N SER A 65 -9.35 15.78 -12.53
CA SER A 65 -8.88 15.12 -13.75
C SER A 65 -9.73 13.91 -14.05
N ASP A 66 -10.31 13.87 -15.25
CA ASP A 66 -11.06 12.72 -15.76
C ASP A 66 -10.15 11.68 -16.44
N LYS A 67 -8.82 11.88 -16.40
CA LYS A 67 -7.86 10.94 -16.98
C LYS A 67 -7.93 9.59 -16.26
N VAL A 68 -7.95 8.51 -17.04
CA VAL A 68 -7.70 7.17 -16.53
C VAL A 68 -6.25 7.08 -16.07
N ILE A 69 -6.05 6.74 -14.80
CA ILE A 69 -4.74 6.65 -14.16
C ILE A 69 -4.23 5.22 -14.26
N GLU A 70 -3.21 5.03 -15.10
CA GLU A 70 -2.41 3.81 -15.12
C GLU A 70 -1.09 4.07 -14.37
N VAL A 71 -0.57 3.02 -13.74
CA VAL A 71 0.65 3.08 -12.94
C VAL A 71 1.60 2.02 -13.47
N GLU A 72 2.81 2.43 -13.79
CA GLU A 72 3.92 1.57 -14.18
C GLU A 72 4.92 1.54 -13.03
N ILE A 73 5.31 0.34 -12.59
CA ILE A 73 6.39 0.17 -11.61
C ILE A 73 7.70 0.08 -12.37
N LEU A 74 8.62 0.99 -12.05
CA LEU A 74 9.91 1.10 -12.73
C LEU A 74 11.01 0.35 -11.99
N ASP A 75 10.98 0.39 -10.66
CA ASP A 75 11.96 -0.28 -9.80
C ASP A 75 11.41 -0.46 -8.38
N GLU A 76 11.94 -1.45 -7.66
CA GLU A 76 11.61 -1.75 -6.27
C GLU A 76 12.85 -2.19 -5.51
N ALA A 77 13.04 -1.63 -4.32
CA ALA A 77 14.10 -2.02 -3.40
C ALA A 77 13.52 -2.22 -2.00
N ILE A 78 13.74 -3.40 -1.41
CA ILE A 78 13.23 -3.78 -0.10
C ILE A 78 14.40 -4.02 0.85
N ASP A 79 14.42 -3.32 1.97
CA ASP A 79 15.32 -3.56 3.10
C ASP A 79 14.50 -3.77 4.37
N LYS A 80 14.32 -5.05 4.74
CA LYS A 80 13.56 -5.52 5.91
C LYS A 80 12.14 -4.95 5.97
N GLU A 81 11.96 -3.88 6.73
CA GLU A 81 10.67 -3.24 7.03
C GLU A 81 10.49 -1.91 6.28
N ILE A 82 11.44 -1.57 5.40
CA ILE A 82 11.39 -0.40 4.53
C ILE A 82 11.41 -0.89 3.07
N ALA A 83 10.59 -0.27 2.23
CA ALA A 83 10.66 -0.46 0.79
C ALA A 83 10.63 0.89 0.08
N TRP A 84 11.27 0.93 -1.09
CA TRP A 84 11.27 2.07 -1.99
C TRP A 84 10.75 1.60 -3.33
N VAL A 85 9.69 2.23 -3.81
CA VAL A 85 9.07 1.90 -5.10
C VAL A 85 9.13 3.12 -6.00
N LYS A 86 9.82 2.98 -7.13
CA LYS A 86 9.86 3.97 -8.20
C LYS A 86 8.76 3.64 -9.19
N TYR A 87 7.93 4.61 -9.51
CA TYR A 87 6.77 4.42 -10.37
C TYR A 87 6.61 5.59 -11.34
N LYS A 88 5.76 5.41 -12.34
CA LYS A 88 5.32 6.47 -13.25
C LYS A 88 3.81 6.34 -13.45
N THR A 89 3.14 7.45 -13.72
CA THR A 89 1.70 7.43 -14.05
C THR A 89 1.40 8.12 -15.37
N THR A 90 0.24 7.83 -15.93
CA THR A 90 -0.31 8.52 -17.11
C THR A 90 -0.72 9.97 -16.82
N TYR A 91 -0.71 10.42 -15.56
CA TYR A 91 -1.12 11.77 -15.19
C TYR A 91 -0.18 12.83 -15.77
N ASP A 92 1.12 12.72 -15.49
CA ASP A 92 2.17 13.63 -15.96
C ASP A 92 3.37 12.92 -16.62
N GLY A 93 3.43 11.58 -16.57
CA GLY A 93 4.52 10.79 -17.13
C GLY A 93 5.87 10.93 -16.42
N LYS A 94 5.93 11.60 -15.27
CA LYS A 94 7.16 11.79 -14.51
C LYS A 94 7.35 10.66 -13.50
N PRO A 95 8.58 10.17 -13.28
CA PRO A 95 8.83 9.21 -12.23
C PRO A 95 8.60 9.81 -10.84
N GLY A 96 7.79 9.12 -10.03
CA GLY A 96 7.66 9.33 -8.59
C GLY A 96 8.39 8.24 -7.80
N VAL A 97 8.62 8.49 -6.52
CA VAL A 97 9.17 7.49 -5.60
C VAL A 97 8.36 7.50 -4.31
N PHE A 98 7.84 6.34 -3.93
CA PHE A 98 7.28 6.13 -2.61
C PHE A 98 8.27 5.42 -1.70
N LYS A 99 8.31 5.89 -0.45
CA LYS A 99 8.83 5.12 0.68
C LYS A 99 7.66 4.41 1.34
N LEU A 100 7.83 3.13 1.63
CA LEU A 100 6.88 2.32 2.38
C LEU A 100 7.53 1.78 3.64
N VAL A 101 6.73 1.64 4.68
CA VAL A 101 7.09 0.95 5.92
C VAL A 101 6.12 -0.19 6.16
N LYS A 102 6.56 -1.21 6.87
CA LYS A 102 5.70 -2.32 7.28
C LYS A 102 5.07 -2.01 8.63
N ASP A 103 3.77 -1.74 8.64
CA ASP A 103 2.98 -1.52 9.87
C ASP A 103 2.00 -2.67 10.06
N ASN A 104 2.04 -3.31 11.23
CA ASN A 104 1.22 -4.48 11.57
C ASN A 104 1.20 -5.59 10.48
N GLY A 105 2.33 -5.79 9.81
CA GLY A 105 2.49 -6.79 8.74
C GLY A 105 2.06 -6.32 7.35
N GLN A 106 1.47 -5.14 7.23
CA GLN A 106 1.02 -4.53 5.97
C GLN A 106 1.98 -3.42 5.52
N TRP A 107 2.30 -3.38 4.23
CA TRP A 107 3.05 -2.26 3.66
C TRP A 107 2.16 -1.02 3.54
N MET A 108 2.67 0.12 4.00
CA MET A 108 1.99 1.41 3.94
C MET A 108 2.94 2.49 3.43
N VAL A 109 2.47 3.35 2.53
CA VAL A 109 3.25 4.53 2.07
C VAL A 109 3.37 5.52 3.22
N THR A 110 4.57 6.07 3.42
CA THR A 110 4.86 7.07 4.43
C THR A 110 5.57 8.28 3.83
N SER A 111 5.60 9.38 4.57
CA SER A 111 6.43 10.53 4.23
C SER A 111 7.92 10.16 4.24
N LYS A 112 8.68 10.84 3.38
CA LYS A 112 10.13 10.77 3.36
C LYS A 112 10.70 11.82 4.30
N GLY A 113 11.66 11.45 5.15
CA GLY A 113 12.33 12.42 6.00
C GLY A 113 13.12 13.47 5.20
N PRO A 114 13.30 14.72 5.68
CA PRO A 114 13.92 15.82 4.93
C PRO A 114 15.34 15.54 4.39
N ARG A 115 16.05 14.57 4.96
CA ARG A 115 17.42 14.18 4.54
C ARG A 115 17.55 12.69 4.22
N GLU A 116 16.43 11.98 4.21
CA GLU A 116 16.44 10.57 3.88
C GLU A 116 16.77 10.40 2.40
N ARG A 117 17.54 9.37 2.05
CA ARG A 117 17.85 9.04 0.66
C ARG A 117 17.35 7.63 0.39
N GLY A 118 16.67 7.47 -0.74
CA GLY A 118 16.31 6.16 -1.24
C GLY A 118 17.48 5.54 -2.02
N PRO A 119 17.32 4.30 -2.49
CA PRO A 119 18.33 3.58 -3.27
C PRO A 119 18.41 4.04 -4.73
N PHE A 120 17.62 5.05 -5.13
CA PHE A 120 17.53 5.62 -6.48
C PHE A 120 17.85 7.12 -6.49
#